data_AF-A0A5K0WN05-F1
#
_entry.id   AF-A0A5K0WN05-F1
#
_cell.length_a   1.000
_cell.length_b   1.000
_cell.length_c   1.000
_cell.angle_alpha   90.00
_cell.angle_beta   90.00
_cell.angle_gamma   90.00
#
_symmetry.space_group_name_H-M   'P 1'
#
loop_
_entity.id
_entity.type
_entity.pdbx_description
1 polymer ?
#
loop_
_entity_poly.entity_id
_entity_poly.type
_entity_poly.pdbx_seq_one_letter_code
_entity_poly.pdbx_strand_id
1 'polypeptide(L)'
;RGIDHNYEHINDTDEFSADADFRKLGLERSDALSKDIEWFSQQGYLIPEPSSPGVSYAKYLREISETSLPAFLSHFYNIYFAHISGGQVIGKQ
;
A
#
# COMPACT_ATOMS: atom_id res chain seq x y z
N ARG A 1 -5.62 -9.32 -3.46
CA ARG A 1 -4.27 -8.71 -3.60
C ARG A 1 -4.40 -7.19 -3.81
N GLY A 2 -4.38 -6.42 -2.72
CA GLY A 2 -4.75 -4.99 -2.70
C GLY A 2 -3.65 -3.99 -3.07
N ILE A 3 -3.90 -2.72 -2.79
CA ILE A 3 -3.04 -1.57 -3.08
C ILE A 3 -1.66 -1.73 -2.45
N ASP A 4 -1.59 -2.17 -1.20
CA ASP A 4 -0.34 -2.31 -0.45
C ASP A 4 0.59 -3.38 -1.02
N HIS A 5 0.04 -4.49 -1.53
CA HIS A 5 0.84 -5.54 -2.18
C HIS A 5 1.45 -5.07 -3.50
N ASN A 6 0.74 -4.21 -4.25
CA ASN A 6 1.29 -3.66 -5.49
C ASN A 6 2.30 -2.55 -5.23
N TYR A 7 2.19 -1.80 -4.13
CA TYR A 7 3.18 -0.82 -3.70
C TYR A 7 4.53 -1.43 -3.36
N GLU A 8 4.52 -2.48 -2.53
CA GLU A 8 5.76 -3.13 -2.11
C GLU A 8 6.42 -3.90 -3.28
N HIS A 9 5.64 -4.33 -4.27
CA HIS A 9 6.17 -4.98 -5.47
C HIS A 9 6.64 -3.99 -6.57
N ILE A 10 6.19 -2.73 -6.54
CA ILE A 10 6.80 -1.65 -7.34
C ILE A 10 8.21 -1.36 -6.81
N ASN A 11 8.42 -1.54 -5.50
CA ASN A 11 9.72 -1.44 -4.84
C ASN A 11 10.60 -2.70 -5.03
N ASP A 12 10.36 -3.55 -6.03
CA ASP A 12 11.16 -4.76 -6.28
C ASP A 12 11.68 -4.85 -7.74
N THR A 13 11.41 -3.83 -8.56
CA THR A 13 11.92 -3.73 -9.94
C THR A 13 13.02 -2.68 -10.05
N ASP A 14 14.20 -3.11 -10.47
CA ASP A 14 15.51 -2.41 -10.48
C ASP A 14 15.61 -1.08 -11.28
N GLU A 15 14.52 -0.48 -11.75
CA GLU A 15 14.57 0.77 -12.51
C GLU A 15 14.01 1.96 -11.72
N PHE A 16 14.95 2.79 -11.24
CA PHE A 16 14.87 4.18 -10.78
C PHE A 16 15.14 4.41 -9.27
N SER A 17 16.17 5.21 -8.99
CA SER A 17 16.88 5.34 -7.70
C SER A 17 16.15 6.14 -6.60
N ALA A 18 14.83 6.03 -6.50
CA ALA A 18 14.08 6.41 -5.29
C ALA A 18 13.95 5.23 -4.31
N ASP A 19 14.14 4.02 -4.83
CA ASP A 19 13.71 2.76 -4.22
C ASP A 19 14.49 2.37 -2.94
N ALA A 20 15.78 2.73 -2.84
CA ALA A 20 16.58 2.41 -1.66
C ALA A 20 16.18 3.18 -0.40
N ASP A 21 15.71 4.43 -0.55
CA ASP A 21 15.42 5.32 0.58
C ASP A 21 14.03 5.08 1.19
N PHE A 22 13.09 4.46 0.43
CA PHE A 22 11.73 4.19 0.89
C PHE A 22 11.48 2.74 1.33
N ARG A 23 12.48 1.85 1.19
CA ARG A 23 12.44 0.49 1.71
C ARG A 23 12.76 0.47 3.21
N LYS A 24 12.01 -0.33 3.98
CA LYS A 24 12.20 -0.59 5.41
C LYS A 24 12.04 0.64 6.29
N LEU A 25 11.12 1.53 5.94
CA LEU A 25 10.78 2.70 6.78
C LEU A 25 10.00 2.30 8.04
N GLY A 26 9.58 1.04 8.15
CA GLY A 26 8.72 0.55 9.23
C GLY A 26 7.28 1.06 9.09
N LEU A 27 6.97 1.63 7.93
CA LEU A 27 5.65 2.14 7.59
C LEU A 27 4.85 1.14 6.76
N GLU A 28 5.53 0.12 6.20
CA GLU A 28 4.96 -0.93 5.37
C GLU A 28 3.78 -1.62 6.04
N ARG A 29 2.73 -1.88 5.26
CA ARG A 29 1.44 -2.38 5.76
C ARG A 29 1.05 -3.73 5.20
N SER A 30 1.66 -4.19 4.10
CA SER A 30 1.13 -5.35 3.39
C SER A 30 1.25 -6.65 4.22
N ASP A 31 2.33 -6.81 4.99
CA ASP A 31 2.52 -7.93 5.92
C ASP A 31 1.46 -7.97 7.02
N ALA A 32 1.16 -6.82 7.63
CA ALA A 32 0.15 -6.72 8.67
C ALA A 32 -1.25 -7.04 8.10
N LEU A 33 -1.58 -6.44 6.96
CA LEU A 33 -2.87 -6.67 6.29
C LEU A 33 -3.02 -8.12 5.79
N SER A 34 -1.93 -8.78 5.40
CA SER A 34 -1.98 -10.18 4.97
C SER A 34 -2.35 -11.09 6.15
N LYS A 35 -1.79 -10.83 7.34
CA LYS A 35 -2.17 -11.53 8.58
C LYS A 35 -3.62 -11.26 8.96
N ASP A 36 -4.08 -10.02 8.83
CA ASP A 36 -5.47 -9.67 9.14
C ASP A 36 -6.45 -10.37 8.16
N ILE A 37 -6.14 -10.39 6.86
CA ILE A 37 -6.94 -11.09 5.85
C ILE A 37 -6.97 -12.60 6.12
N GLU A 38 -5.84 -13.20 6.47
CA GLU A 38 -5.77 -14.61 6.85
C GLU A 38 -6.62 -14.88 8.09
N TRP A 39 -6.53 -14.03 9.10
CA TRP A 39 -7.35 -14.12 10.30
C TRP A 39 -8.86 -14.09 9.97
N PHE A 40 -9.31 -13.16 9.11
CA PHE A 40 -10.70 -13.14 8.63
C PHE A 40 -11.10 -14.42 7.90
N SER A 41 -10.21 -14.98 7.07
CA SER A 41 -10.48 -16.24 6.39
C SER A 41 -10.66 -17.39 7.38
N GLN A 42 -9.85 -17.44 8.44
CA GLN A 42 -9.96 -18.44 9.51
C GLN A 42 -11.26 -18.32 10.30
N GLN A 43 -11.84 -17.12 10.40
CA GLN A 43 -13.17 -16.91 11.00
C GLN A 43 -14.33 -17.32 10.06
N GLY A 44 -14.04 -17.79 8.84
CA GLY A 44 -15.03 -18.24 7.87
C GLY A 44 -15.57 -17.14 6.94
N TYR A 45 -14.98 -15.95 6.94
CA TYR A 45 -15.34 -14.90 5.99
C TYR A 45 -14.79 -15.21 4.59
N LEU A 46 -15.60 -14.92 3.56
CA LEU A 46 -15.14 -14.96 2.17
C LEU A 46 -14.24 -13.75 1.91
N ILE A 47 -13.01 -13.99 1.48
CA ILE A 47 -12.09 -12.92 1.10
C ILE A 47 -12.44 -12.44 -0.32
N PRO A 48 -12.82 -11.16 -0.51
CA PRO A 48 -13.16 -10.66 -1.83
C PRO A 48 -11.90 -10.41 -2.67
N GLU A 49 -12.07 -10.49 -3.98
CA GLU A 49 -11.06 -9.97 -4.91
C GLU A 49 -10.96 -8.44 -4.81
N PRO A 50 -9.80 -7.85 -5.12
CA PRO A 50 -9.62 -6.41 -5.13
C PRO A 50 -10.63 -5.71 -6.03
N SER A 51 -11.24 -4.64 -5.52
CA SER A 51 -12.17 -3.83 -6.29
C SER A 51 -11.45 -2.91 -7.28
N SER A 52 -12.18 -2.45 -8.29
CA SER A 52 -11.68 -1.54 -9.34
C SER A 52 -10.94 -0.31 -8.79
N PRO A 53 -11.42 0.39 -7.74
CA PRO A 53 -10.68 1.52 -7.16
C PRO A 53 -9.28 1.14 -6.67
N GLY A 54 -9.15 -0.02 -6.01
CA GLY A 54 -7.86 -0.47 -5.50
C GLY A 54 -6.88 -0.82 -6.62
N VAL A 55 -7.36 -1.56 -7.61
CA VAL A 55 -6.53 -1.95 -8.77
C VAL A 55 -6.11 -0.72 -9.58
N SER A 56 -7.05 0.19 -9.84
CA SER A 56 -6.81 1.39 -10.65
C SER A 56 -5.84 2.34 -9.96
N TYR A 57 -6.00 2.53 -8.64
CA TYR A 57 -5.11 3.41 -7.90
C TYR A 57 -3.69 2.83 -7.80
N ALA A 58 -3.54 1.53 -7.51
CA ALA A 58 -2.24 0.87 -7.53
C ALA A 58 -1.52 1.01 -8.87
N LYS A 59 -2.25 0.88 -9.98
CA LYS A 59 -1.70 1.09 -11.33
C LYS A 59 -1.26 2.53 -11.53
N TYR A 60 -2.10 3.50 -11.17
CA TYR A 60 -1.77 4.93 -11.25
C TYR A 60 -0.49 5.27 -10.47
N LEU A 61 -0.34 4.70 -9.27
CA LEU A 61 0.80 4.96 -8.39
C LEU A 61 2.12 4.43 -8.97
N ARG A 62 2.07 3.29 -9.68
CA ARG A 62 3.19 2.77 -10.48
C ARG A 62 3.55 3.70 -11.64
N GLU A 63 2.56 4.16 -12.38
CA GLU A 63 2.80 5.05 -13.52
C GLU A 63 3.44 6.38 -13.07
N ILE A 64 2.99 6.95 -11.94
CA ILE A 64 3.59 8.19 -11.44
C ILE A 64 4.94 7.99 -10.75
N SER A 65 5.25 6.80 -10.21
CA SER A 65 6.59 6.53 -9.65
C SER A 65 7.67 6.55 -10.73
N GLU A 66 7.34 6.10 -11.94
CA GLU A 66 8.24 6.09 -13.10
C GLU A 66 8.33 7.45 -13.80
N THR A 67 7.27 8.26 -13.73
CA THR A 67 7.16 9.50 -14.54
C THR A 67 7.30 10.79 -13.73
N SER A 68 7.04 10.79 -12.42
CA SER A 68 7.09 12.00 -11.58
C SER A 68 7.28 11.68 -10.10
N LEU A 69 8.54 11.69 -9.66
CA LEU A 69 8.89 11.51 -8.25
C LEU A 69 8.16 12.51 -7.30
N PRO A 70 8.03 13.82 -7.60
CA PRO A 70 7.30 14.74 -6.74
C PRO A 70 5.82 14.38 -6.57
N ALA A 71 5.16 13.93 -7.65
CA ALA A 71 3.76 13.49 -7.58
C ALA A 71 3.65 12.21 -6.75
N PHE A 72 4.51 11.24 -7.00
CA PHE A 72 4.57 10.01 -6.22
C PHE A 72 4.77 10.28 -4.73
N LEU A 73 5.72 11.14 -4.36
CA LEU A 73 5.99 11.48 -2.96
C LEU A 73 4.81 12.17 -2.26
N SER A 74 4.06 13.01 -2.98
CA SER A 74 2.84 13.62 -2.44
C SER A 74 1.81 12.56 -2.03
N HIS A 75 1.57 11.58 -2.90
CA HIS A 75 0.66 10.47 -2.59
C HIS A 75 1.21 9.56 -1.50
N PHE A 76 2.50 9.21 -1.56
CA PHE A 76 3.19 8.40 -0.57
C PHE A 76 3.04 9.00 0.83
N TYR A 77 3.36 10.29 0.99
CA TYR A 77 3.24 10.99 2.26
C TYR A 77 1.80 10.96 2.78
N ASN A 78 0.82 11.30 1.94
CA ASN A 78 -0.57 11.38 2.36
C ASN A 78 -1.13 10.02 2.81
N ILE A 79 -0.78 8.92 2.15
CA ILE A 79 -1.24 7.58 2.52
C ILE A 79 -0.69 7.19 3.90
N TYR A 80 0.62 7.27 4.10
CA TYR A 80 1.22 6.87 5.38
C TYR A 80 0.81 7.81 6.52
N PHE A 81 0.77 9.12 6.26
CA PHE A 81 0.34 10.08 7.28
C PHE A 81 -1.12 9.87 7.69
N ALA A 82 -2.02 9.60 6.75
CA ALA A 82 -3.42 9.30 7.05
C ALA A 82 -3.56 8.04 7.92
N HIS A 83 -2.75 7.01 7.67
CA HIS A 83 -2.76 5.79 8.48
C HIS A 83 -2.22 6.01 9.91
N ILE A 84 -1.17 6.81 10.07
CA ILE A 84 -0.61 7.15 11.39
C ILE A 84 -1.57 8.02 12.20
N SER A 85 -2.21 8.99 11.57
CA SER A 85 -3.09 9.95 12.25
C SER A 85 -4.52 9.43 12.41
N GLY A 86 -5.28 9.36 11.32
CA GLY A 86 -6.69 8.98 11.32
C GLY A 86 -6.94 7.48 11.41
N GLY A 87 -6.03 6.65 10.87
CA GLY A 87 -6.18 5.19 10.87
C GLY A 87 -6.27 4.59 12.27
N GLN A 88 -5.60 5.20 13.25
CA GLN A 88 -5.66 4.77 14.66
C GLN A 88 -7.04 4.96 15.30
N VAL A 89 -7.82 5.93 14.82
CA VAL A 89 -9.18 6.17 15.30
C VAL A 89 -10.14 5.18 14.63
N ILE A 90 -10.00 4.95 13.32
CA ILE A 90 -10.85 4.03 12.56
C ILE A 90 -10.70 2.58 13.08
N GLY A 91 -9.48 2.13 13.37
CA GLY A 91 -9.26 0.77 13.88
C GLY A 91 -9.76 0.52 15.31
N LYS A 92 -10.13 1.57 16.05
CA LYS A 92 -10.63 1.48 17.44
C LYS A 92 -12.14 1.66 17.57
N GLN A 93 -12.79 2.20 16.54
CA GLN A 93 -14.24 2.32 16.48
C GLN A 93 -14.87 0.98 16.13
#